data_AF-A0A1Y2CT13-F1
#
_entry.id   AF-A0A1Y2CT13-F1
#
_cell.length_a   1.000
_cell.length_b   1.000
_cell.length_c   1.000
_cell.angle_alpha   90.00
_cell.angle_beta   90.00
_cell.angle_gamma   90.00
#
_symmetry.space_group_name_H-M   'P 1'
#
loop_
_entity.id
_entity.type
_entity.pdbx_description
1 polymer ?
#
loop_
_entity_poly.entity_id
_entity_poly.type
_entity_poly.pdbx_seq_one_letter_code
_entity_poly.pdbx_strand_id
1 'polypeptide(L)'
;MKFFTISILSSIITISKVSACIPPCWSEKLGYPCCKPTNTEILEVDKYGEWGMENGERCGIHIYDTNMKCGPSVVTYDFCDNSYCNDVISVDEDGTVWGFDTKNKKSCILDIKESKCQSMIKSTCWSALLGYKCCKKSFSPLYKDKNGIWSVENDKWCGVELCSDCSNVQNIDEYGIIWGFNKENNSNCVIDKKDEKCNAQLEASCKFAKIGYMCCKNTDKVILLDKTGSWGVENGKWCGIN
;
A
#
# COMPACT_ATOMS: atom_id res chain seq x y z
N MET A 1 42.36 -64.46 -39.08
CA MET A 1 43.41 -63.42 -38.98
C MET A 1 42.96 -62.25 -39.86
N LYS A 2 42.77 -61.01 -39.43
CA LYS A 2 43.22 -60.29 -38.22
C LYS A 2 42.08 -59.38 -37.74
N PHE A 3 41.96 -59.29 -36.41
CA PHE A 3 41.31 -58.18 -35.72
C PHE A 3 42.15 -56.90 -35.92
N PHE A 4 41.51 -55.77 -36.18
CA PHE A 4 41.98 -54.46 -35.72
C PHE A 4 40.78 -53.55 -35.43
N THR A 5 40.54 -53.38 -34.13
CA THR A 5 39.84 -52.27 -33.51
C THR A 5 40.53 -50.95 -33.85
N ILE A 6 39.79 -49.95 -34.35
CA ILE A 6 40.23 -48.54 -34.26
C ILE A 6 39.05 -47.70 -33.75
N SER A 7 39.39 -46.96 -32.69
CA SER A 7 38.54 -46.24 -31.76
C SER A 7 37.86 -44.99 -32.33
N ILE A 8 36.60 -44.87 -31.92
CA ILE A 8 35.81 -43.69 -31.54
C ILE A 8 36.60 -42.38 -31.40
N LEU A 9 36.11 -41.32 -32.05
CA LEU A 9 35.89 -40.00 -31.44
C LEU A 9 34.96 -39.17 -32.35
N SER A 10 33.68 -39.50 -32.28
CA SER A 10 32.62 -38.51 -32.52
C SER A 10 32.54 -37.62 -31.29
N SER A 11 32.64 -36.30 -31.45
CA SER A 11 31.52 -35.39 -31.15
C SER A 11 31.96 -33.93 -31.02
N ILE A 12 31.43 -33.13 -31.94
CA ILE A 12 30.77 -31.83 -31.71
C ILE A 12 31.66 -30.70 -31.14
N ILE A 13 32.06 -29.81 -32.04
CA ILE A 13 32.40 -28.42 -31.70
C ILE A 13 31.07 -27.73 -31.37
N THR A 14 30.74 -27.60 -30.08
CA THR A 14 29.70 -26.67 -29.64
C THR A 14 30.27 -25.26 -29.69
N ILE A 15 30.07 -24.56 -30.81
CA ILE A 15 30.08 -23.10 -30.77
C ILE A 15 28.81 -22.72 -30.01
N SER A 16 28.95 -22.49 -28.70
CA SER A 16 27.93 -21.86 -27.88
C SER A 16 27.69 -20.46 -28.42
N LYS A 17 26.79 -20.34 -29.41
CA LYS A 17 26.15 -19.07 -29.72
C LYS A 17 25.39 -18.68 -28.46
N VAL A 18 25.97 -17.78 -27.67
CA VAL A 18 25.21 -17.04 -26.68
C VAL A 18 24.12 -16.33 -27.48
N SER A 19 22.89 -16.84 -27.37
CA SER A 19 21.72 -16.25 -27.99
C SER A 19 21.51 -14.90 -27.31
N ALA A 20 22.03 -13.83 -27.92
CA ALA A 20 21.65 -12.47 -27.55
C ALA A 20 20.13 -12.38 -27.70
N CYS A 21 19.44 -12.18 -26.58
CA CYS A 21 18.00 -12.14 -26.56
C CYS A 21 17.60 -10.68 -26.84
N ILE A 22 17.06 -10.47 -28.03
CA ILE A 22 16.55 -9.18 -28.46
C ILE A 22 15.25 -8.96 -27.67
N PRO A 23 15.11 -7.88 -26.86
CA PRO A 23 13.87 -7.61 -26.15
C PRO A 23 12.70 -7.55 -27.15
N PRO A 24 11.53 -8.14 -26.82
CA PRO A 24 10.39 -8.14 -27.72
C PRO A 24 9.97 -6.71 -28.04
N CYS A 25 9.60 -6.50 -29.29
CA CYS A 25 9.34 -5.17 -29.79
C CYS A 25 8.07 -4.58 -29.17
N TRP A 26 8.16 -3.41 -28.55
CA TRP A 26 7.04 -2.79 -27.83
C TRP A 26 6.02 -2.22 -28.80
N SER A 27 6.45 -1.76 -29.98
CA SER A 27 5.58 -1.14 -30.99
C SER A 27 4.69 -2.16 -31.72
N GLU A 28 5.12 -3.42 -31.81
CA GLU A 28 4.32 -4.49 -32.44
C GLU A 28 3.00 -4.72 -31.69
N LYS A 29 3.01 -4.57 -30.35
CA LYS A 29 1.79 -4.64 -29.53
C LYS A 29 0.80 -3.52 -29.83
N LEU A 30 1.28 -2.44 -30.43
CA LEU A 30 0.49 -1.29 -30.88
C LEU A 30 0.19 -1.36 -32.38
N GLY A 31 0.63 -2.44 -33.07
CA GLY A 31 0.42 -2.64 -34.50
C GLY A 31 1.45 -1.99 -35.42
N TYR A 32 2.60 -1.55 -34.89
CA TYR A 32 3.66 -0.87 -35.66
C TYR A 32 4.95 -1.70 -35.74
N PRO A 33 5.67 -1.67 -36.88
CA PRO A 33 6.92 -2.42 -37.03
C PRO A 33 8.03 -1.88 -36.11
N CYS A 34 9.06 -2.68 -35.89
CA CYS A 34 10.26 -2.27 -35.17
C CYS A 34 11.24 -1.59 -36.11
N CYS A 35 11.93 -0.58 -35.61
CA CYS A 35 13.09 -0.06 -36.32
C CYS A 35 14.20 -1.12 -36.31
N LYS A 36 15.01 -1.16 -37.37
CA LYS A 36 16.17 -2.06 -37.47
C LYS A 36 17.23 -1.69 -36.43
N PRO A 37 18.12 -2.63 -36.06
CA PRO A 37 19.30 -2.41 -35.22
C PRO A 37 20.37 -1.55 -35.92
N THR A 38 19.97 -0.33 -36.23
CA THR A 38 20.77 0.74 -36.81
C THR A 38 20.54 1.98 -35.96
N ASN A 39 21.43 2.97 -36.08
CA ASN A 39 21.30 4.24 -35.35
C ASN A 39 20.16 5.10 -35.95
N THR A 40 18.93 4.58 -35.91
CA THR A 40 17.73 5.20 -36.44
C THR A 40 17.44 6.47 -35.65
N GLU A 41 17.26 7.58 -36.36
CA GLU A 41 17.02 8.89 -35.74
C GLU A 41 15.67 8.90 -35.01
N ILE A 42 15.68 9.42 -33.78
CA ILE A 42 14.47 9.60 -32.97
C ILE A 42 13.73 10.82 -33.51
N LEU A 43 12.53 10.61 -34.04
CA LEU A 43 11.69 11.67 -34.57
C LEU A 43 10.62 12.12 -33.57
N GLU A 44 10.18 11.21 -32.70
CA GLU A 44 9.10 11.48 -31.73
C GLU A 44 9.30 10.63 -30.47
N VAL A 45 8.96 11.17 -29.30
CA VAL A 45 8.94 10.45 -28.03
C VAL A 45 7.57 10.64 -27.39
N ASP A 46 6.91 9.54 -27.04
CA ASP A 46 5.61 9.56 -26.38
C ASP A 46 5.58 8.65 -25.13
N LYS A 47 4.38 8.42 -24.58
CA LYS A 47 4.18 7.59 -23.38
C LYS A 47 4.48 6.09 -23.60
N TYR A 48 4.68 5.65 -24.85
CA TYR A 48 4.96 4.26 -25.21
C TYR A 48 6.44 4.03 -25.51
N GLY A 49 7.12 5.02 -26.09
CA GLY A 49 8.56 4.95 -26.33
C GLY A 49 9.07 5.96 -27.36
N GLU A 50 10.26 5.68 -27.88
CA GLU A 50 10.92 6.47 -28.92
C GLU A 50 10.57 5.93 -30.31
N TRP A 51 10.14 6.81 -31.21
CA TRP A 51 9.70 6.45 -32.55
C TRP A 51 10.66 6.97 -33.61
N GLY A 52 10.91 6.13 -34.60
CA GLY A 52 11.68 6.43 -35.80
C GLY A 52 10.85 6.25 -37.06
N MET A 53 11.48 6.45 -38.21
CA MET A 53 10.86 6.24 -39.51
C MET A 53 11.81 5.47 -40.43
N GLU A 54 11.33 4.35 -40.96
CA GLU A 54 12.08 3.51 -41.90
C GLU A 54 11.22 3.23 -43.13
N ASN A 55 11.76 3.46 -44.32
CA ASN A 55 11.04 3.31 -45.59
C ASN A 55 9.69 4.07 -45.67
N GLY A 56 9.56 5.18 -44.93
CA GLY A 56 8.33 5.97 -44.85
C GLY A 56 7.27 5.41 -43.88
N GLU A 57 7.59 4.36 -43.12
CA GLU A 57 6.71 3.78 -42.10
C GLU A 57 7.22 4.11 -40.69
N ARG A 58 6.28 4.41 -39.78
CA ARG A 58 6.58 4.67 -38.37
C ARG A 58 6.97 3.35 -37.70
N CYS A 59 8.10 3.36 -37.01
CA CYS A 59 8.61 2.19 -36.32
C CYS A 59 9.03 2.49 -34.88
N GLY A 60 8.93 1.51 -33.98
CA GLY A 60 9.39 1.65 -32.60
C GLY A 60 10.90 1.46 -32.49
N ILE A 61 11.60 2.43 -31.90
CA ILE A 61 13.04 2.35 -31.64
C ILE A 61 13.25 1.48 -30.39
N HIS A 62 14.13 0.50 -30.53
CA HIS A 62 14.55 -0.39 -29.46
C HIS A 62 16.02 -0.14 -29.13
N ILE A 63 16.32 -0.01 -27.84
CA ILE A 63 17.70 0.13 -27.37
C ILE A 63 18.37 -1.25 -27.41
N TYR A 64 19.38 -1.39 -28.26
CA TYR A 64 20.22 -2.59 -28.34
C TYR A 64 21.39 -2.44 -27.36
N ASP A 65 21.24 -2.93 -26.14
CA ASP A 65 22.37 -3.06 -25.22
C ASP A 65 23.01 -4.44 -25.38
N THR A 66 24.21 -4.47 -25.97
CA THR A 66 24.98 -5.72 -26.16
C THR A 66 25.52 -6.31 -24.85
N ASN A 67 25.42 -5.59 -23.72
CA ASN A 67 25.78 -6.07 -22.39
C ASN A 67 24.56 -6.54 -21.57
N MET A 68 23.34 -6.48 -22.12
CA MET A 68 22.15 -7.03 -21.44
C MET A 68 22.22 -8.56 -21.38
N LYS A 69 22.31 -9.09 -20.16
CA LYS A 69 22.02 -10.50 -19.87
C LYS A 69 20.51 -10.65 -19.77
N CYS A 70 19.91 -11.36 -20.71
CA CYS A 70 18.48 -11.67 -20.63
C CYS A 70 18.24 -12.84 -19.68
N GLY A 71 18.13 -12.50 -18.40
CA GLY A 71 17.11 -13.08 -17.53
C GLY A 71 15.96 -12.07 -17.41
N PRO A 72 14.86 -12.37 -16.71
CA PRO A 72 14.01 -11.30 -16.23
C PRO A 72 14.93 -10.32 -15.48
N SER A 73 15.00 -9.07 -15.93
CA SER A 73 15.30 -7.97 -15.01
C SER A 73 14.10 -7.89 -14.07
N VAL A 74 13.99 -8.88 -13.17
CA VAL A 74 13.31 -8.66 -11.92
C VAL A 74 14.06 -7.48 -11.32
N VAL A 75 13.40 -6.33 -11.29
CA VAL A 75 13.70 -5.37 -10.23
C VAL A 75 13.43 -6.19 -8.98
N THR A 76 14.46 -6.82 -8.43
CA THR A 76 14.34 -7.58 -7.18
C THR A 76 14.19 -6.52 -6.13
N TYR A 77 12.94 -6.13 -5.86
CA TYR A 77 12.65 -5.34 -4.70
C TYR A 77 12.95 -6.23 -3.50
N ASP A 78 13.89 -5.77 -2.68
CA ASP A 78 14.23 -6.47 -1.46
C ASP A 78 13.00 -6.53 -0.56
N PHE A 79 12.88 -7.63 0.18
CA PHE A 79 11.93 -7.69 1.28
C PHE A 79 12.33 -6.70 2.37
N CYS A 80 11.34 -6.07 3.01
CA CYS A 80 11.60 -5.30 4.21
C CYS A 80 12.14 -6.22 5.29
N ASP A 81 13.09 -5.74 6.10
CA ASP A 81 13.47 -6.45 7.32
C ASP A 81 12.21 -6.63 8.18
N ASN A 82 12.02 -7.84 8.72
CA ASN A 82 10.87 -8.24 9.53
C ASN A 82 10.60 -7.31 10.73
N SER A 83 11.57 -6.47 11.09
CA SER A 83 11.44 -5.45 12.13
C SER A 83 10.63 -4.21 11.70
N TYR A 84 10.37 -4.01 10.39
CA TYR A 84 9.71 -2.82 9.82
C TYR A 84 8.46 -3.17 9.01
N CYS A 85 7.71 -4.17 9.46
CA CYS A 85 6.49 -4.62 8.76
C CYS A 85 5.24 -3.78 9.03
N ASN A 86 5.33 -2.72 9.82
CA ASN A 86 4.22 -1.88 10.22
C ASN A 86 3.93 -0.70 9.27
N ASP A 87 4.87 -0.36 8.38
CA ASP A 87 4.76 0.82 7.50
C ASP A 87 4.20 0.44 6.12
N VAL A 88 2.91 0.11 6.05
CA VAL A 88 2.25 -0.16 4.76
C VAL A 88 2.06 1.15 3.97
N ILE A 89 2.70 1.27 2.80
CA ILE A 89 2.60 2.42 1.91
C ILE A 89 1.50 2.23 0.87
N SER A 90 1.51 1.09 0.21
CA SER A 90 0.59 0.76 -0.88
C SER A 90 0.36 -0.73 -0.98
N VAL A 91 -0.77 -1.06 -1.59
CA VAL A 91 -1.11 -2.41 -1.98
C VAL A 91 -1.45 -2.35 -3.46
N ASP A 92 -0.80 -3.21 -4.23
CA ASP A 92 -0.98 -3.33 -5.67
C ASP A 92 -2.19 -4.23 -5.99
N GLU A 93 -2.64 -4.20 -7.24
CA GLU A 93 -3.81 -4.99 -7.68
C GLU A 93 -3.59 -6.50 -7.58
N ASP A 94 -2.34 -6.96 -7.64
CA ASP A 94 -1.97 -8.35 -7.45
C ASP A 94 -1.88 -8.76 -5.96
N GLY A 95 -2.13 -7.82 -5.05
CA GLY A 95 -2.04 -8.01 -3.60
C GLY A 95 -0.64 -7.82 -3.03
N THR A 96 0.35 -7.42 -3.83
CA THR A 96 1.70 -7.09 -3.33
C THR A 96 1.61 -5.90 -2.38
N VAL A 97 2.08 -6.09 -1.15
CA VAL A 97 2.07 -5.07 -0.11
C VAL A 97 3.45 -4.42 -0.04
N TRP A 98 3.49 -3.12 -0.20
CA TRP A 98 4.69 -2.30 -0.18
C TRP A 98 4.86 -1.60 1.14
N GLY A 99 6.08 -1.62 1.67
CA GLY A 99 6.49 -0.89 2.84
C GLY A 99 7.69 0.03 2.60
N PHE A 100 8.07 0.78 3.64
CA PHE A 100 9.26 1.63 3.65
C PHE A 100 10.25 1.15 4.71
N ASP A 101 11.46 0.78 4.30
CA ASP A 101 12.56 0.56 5.22
C ASP A 101 13.13 1.93 5.62
N THR A 102 12.78 2.41 6.81
CA THR A 102 13.24 3.70 7.33
C THR A 102 14.75 3.75 7.57
N LYS A 103 15.38 2.62 7.90
CA LYS A 103 16.81 2.51 8.16
C LYS A 103 17.61 2.69 6.86
N ASN A 104 17.19 1.99 5.81
CA ASN A 104 17.84 2.02 4.50
C ASN A 104 17.23 3.06 3.54
N LYS A 105 16.17 3.76 3.95
CA LYS A 105 15.42 4.77 3.19
C LYS A 105 15.00 4.29 1.81
N LYS A 106 14.49 3.07 1.72
CA LYS A 106 14.08 2.45 0.45
C LYS A 106 12.70 1.81 0.57
N SER A 107 11.98 1.78 -0.55
CA SER A 107 10.77 0.97 -0.67
C SER A 107 11.13 -0.50 -0.76
N CYS A 108 10.32 -1.35 -0.15
CA CYS A 108 10.55 -2.78 -0.06
C CYS A 108 9.22 -3.54 -0.03
N ILE A 109 9.26 -4.83 -0.33
CA ILE A 109 8.07 -5.70 -0.29
C ILE A 109 7.90 -6.23 1.12
N LEU A 110 6.68 -6.18 1.66
CA LEU A 110 6.34 -6.82 2.93
C LEU A 110 6.03 -8.30 2.71
N ASP A 111 6.79 -9.17 3.37
CA ASP A 111 6.52 -10.61 3.34
C ASP A 111 5.34 -10.96 4.25
N ILE A 112 4.12 -10.86 3.70
CA ILE A 112 2.89 -11.16 4.44
C ILE A 112 2.74 -12.64 4.82
N LYS A 113 3.59 -13.54 4.33
CA LYS A 113 3.61 -14.96 4.72
C LYS A 113 4.43 -15.18 5.99
N GLU A 114 5.34 -14.27 6.32
CA GLU A 114 6.10 -14.34 7.56
C GLU A 114 5.21 -13.97 8.74
N SER A 115 5.13 -14.87 9.72
CA SER A 115 4.25 -14.79 10.88
C SER A 115 4.38 -13.48 11.67
N LYS A 116 5.62 -13.02 11.88
CA LYS A 116 5.90 -11.77 12.60
C LYS A 116 5.42 -10.56 11.81
N CYS A 117 5.73 -10.54 10.51
CA CYS A 117 5.33 -9.47 9.61
C CYS A 117 3.81 -9.37 9.52
N GLN A 118 3.14 -10.52 9.32
CA GLN A 118 1.69 -10.62 9.31
C GLN A 118 1.05 -10.09 10.60
N SER A 119 1.60 -10.44 11.77
CA SER A 119 1.07 -9.95 13.06
C SER A 119 1.21 -8.43 13.20
N MET A 120 2.33 -7.86 12.76
CA MET A 120 2.56 -6.41 12.80
C MET A 120 1.61 -5.66 11.85
N ILE A 121 1.50 -6.13 10.61
CA ILE A 121 0.56 -5.58 9.62
C ILE A 121 -0.87 -5.69 10.16
N LYS A 122 -1.24 -6.83 10.75
CA LYS A 122 -2.59 -7.01 11.32
C LYS A 122 -2.92 -5.99 12.40
N SER A 123 -1.94 -5.55 13.19
CA SER A 123 -2.14 -4.56 14.26
C SER A 123 -2.16 -3.10 13.79
N THR A 124 -1.66 -2.82 12.59
CA THR A 124 -1.42 -1.44 12.11
C THR A 124 -2.15 -1.10 10.82
N CYS A 125 -2.41 -2.12 10.00
CA CYS A 125 -3.03 -2.03 8.70
C CYS A 125 -3.69 -3.37 8.29
N TRP A 126 -4.71 -3.80 9.02
CA TRP A 126 -5.29 -5.16 8.85
C TRP A 126 -5.83 -5.43 7.45
N SER A 127 -6.31 -4.38 6.76
CA SER A 127 -6.86 -4.47 5.41
C SER A 127 -5.82 -4.77 4.33
N ALA A 128 -4.53 -4.48 4.58
CA ALA A 128 -3.45 -4.82 3.65
C ALA A 128 -3.28 -6.33 3.47
N LEU A 129 -3.57 -7.11 4.52
CA LEU A 129 -3.60 -8.58 4.44
C LEU A 129 -4.72 -9.11 3.54
N LEU A 130 -5.67 -8.26 3.16
CA LEU A 130 -6.78 -8.56 2.26
C LEU A 130 -6.62 -7.91 0.88
N GLY A 131 -5.47 -7.27 0.61
CA GLY A 131 -5.23 -6.59 -0.67
C GLY A 131 -5.69 -5.13 -0.73
N TYR A 132 -6.08 -4.53 0.41
CA TYR A 132 -6.61 -3.17 0.45
C TYR A 132 -5.71 -2.23 1.25
N LYS A 133 -5.68 -0.96 0.84
CA LYS A 133 -4.89 0.05 1.56
C LYS A 133 -5.55 0.40 2.90
N CYS A 134 -4.77 0.94 3.82
CA CYS A 134 -5.33 1.55 5.03
C CYS A 134 -5.72 3.00 4.77
N CYS A 135 -6.86 3.38 5.33
CA CYS A 135 -7.38 4.73 5.19
C CYS A 135 -6.45 5.69 5.94
N LYS A 136 -5.94 6.70 5.24
CA LYS A 136 -5.13 7.75 5.88
C LYS A 136 -6.05 8.82 6.47
N LYS A 137 -7.02 9.24 5.67
CA LYS A 137 -8.10 10.13 6.08
C LYS A 137 -9.41 9.36 5.92
N SER A 138 -10.24 9.42 6.94
CA SER A 138 -11.51 8.70 6.92
C SER A 138 -12.66 9.69 6.84
N PHE A 139 -13.49 9.49 5.83
CA PHE A 139 -14.74 10.22 5.62
C PHE A 139 -15.89 9.20 5.51
N SER A 140 -17.05 9.58 6.04
CA SER A 140 -18.29 8.81 5.95
C SER A 140 -18.71 8.63 4.48
N PRO A 141 -19.24 7.47 4.05
CA PRO A 141 -19.82 6.39 4.86
C PRO A 141 -18.83 5.29 5.28
N LEU A 142 -19.14 4.64 6.41
CA LEU A 142 -18.47 3.45 6.89
C LEU A 142 -19.26 2.19 6.58
N TYR A 143 -18.55 1.09 6.33
CA TYR A 143 -19.12 -0.25 6.21
C TYR A 143 -18.41 -1.18 7.19
N LYS A 144 -19.16 -1.94 8.00
CA LYS A 144 -18.57 -2.88 8.96
C LYS A 144 -18.89 -4.31 8.58
N ASP A 145 -17.87 -5.14 8.54
CA ASP A 145 -17.99 -6.59 8.34
C ASP A 145 -17.27 -7.38 9.45
N LYS A 146 -17.05 -8.68 9.20
CA LYS A 146 -16.33 -9.57 10.12
C LYS A 146 -14.84 -9.29 10.24
N ASN A 147 -14.25 -8.59 9.27
CA ASN A 147 -12.82 -8.29 9.20
C ASN A 147 -12.51 -6.97 9.91
N GLY A 148 -13.37 -5.97 9.73
CA GLY A 148 -13.19 -4.68 10.37
C GLY A 148 -14.14 -3.61 9.84
N ILE A 149 -13.72 -2.35 10.00
CA ILE A 149 -14.46 -1.18 9.53
C ILE A 149 -13.77 -0.68 8.26
N TRP A 150 -14.55 -0.58 7.20
CA TRP A 150 -14.12 -0.13 5.89
C TRP A 150 -14.63 1.27 5.61
N SER A 151 -13.91 2.00 4.76
CA SER A 151 -14.30 3.29 4.20
C SER A 151 -13.84 3.37 2.74
N VAL A 152 -14.14 4.49 2.09
CA VAL A 152 -13.72 4.79 0.72
C VAL A 152 -12.86 6.05 0.73
N GLU A 153 -11.62 5.94 0.26
CA GLU A 153 -10.68 7.05 0.13
C GLU A 153 -10.19 7.12 -1.33
N ASN A 154 -10.40 8.26 -2.00
CA ASN A 154 -10.08 8.46 -3.43
C ASN A 154 -10.71 7.38 -4.34
N ASP A 155 -12.01 7.14 -4.17
CA ASP A 155 -12.78 6.13 -4.92
C ASP A 155 -12.28 4.68 -4.77
N LYS A 156 -11.49 4.39 -3.73
CA LYS A 156 -10.96 3.05 -3.43
C LYS A 156 -11.31 2.62 -2.01
N TRP A 157 -11.65 1.35 -1.86
CA TRP A 157 -11.87 0.74 -0.56
C TRP A 157 -10.58 0.75 0.27
N CYS A 158 -10.71 1.11 1.54
CA CYS A 158 -9.63 1.07 2.50
C CYS A 158 -10.13 0.60 3.88
N GLY A 159 -9.24 -0.02 4.66
CA GLY A 159 -9.51 -0.39 6.04
C GLY A 159 -9.27 0.77 7.01
N VAL A 160 -10.20 0.98 7.92
CA VAL A 160 -10.12 1.94 9.01
C VAL A 160 -9.56 1.24 10.25
N GLU A 161 -8.54 1.85 10.84
CA GLU A 161 -7.84 1.31 12.00
C GLU A 161 -8.55 1.67 13.32
N LEU A 162 -8.32 0.84 14.35
CA LEU A 162 -8.75 1.14 15.71
C LEU A 162 -7.73 2.06 16.40
N CYS A 163 -8.21 2.91 17.31
CA CYS A 163 -7.31 3.77 18.06
C CYS A 163 -6.56 2.98 19.14
N SER A 164 -5.24 3.16 19.22
CA SER A 164 -4.42 2.59 20.30
C SER A 164 -4.57 3.38 21.61
N ASP A 165 -4.87 4.68 21.49
CA ASP A 165 -5.26 5.59 22.56
C ASP A 165 -6.69 6.12 22.32
N CYS A 166 -7.60 5.73 23.21
CA CYS A 166 -9.01 6.09 23.14
C CYS A 166 -9.36 7.36 23.91
N SER A 167 -8.37 8.03 24.50
CA SER A 167 -8.60 9.23 25.32
C SER A 167 -8.84 10.48 24.48
N ASN A 168 -8.42 10.46 23.22
CA ASN A 168 -8.40 11.62 22.33
C ASN A 168 -9.56 11.57 21.32
N VAL A 169 -10.77 11.89 21.79
CA VAL A 169 -11.95 11.99 20.92
C VAL A 169 -11.85 13.25 20.05
N GLN A 170 -11.82 13.05 18.73
CA GLN A 170 -11.78 14.12 17.74
C GLN A 170 -13.17 14.53 17.28
N ASN A 171 -14.02 13.55 16.96
CA ASN A 171 -15.39 13.79 16.49
C ASN A 171 -16.27 12.57 16.79
N ILE A 172 -17.58 12.77 16.74
CA ILE A 172 -18.60 11.72 16.74
C ILE A 172 -19.50 11.99 15.55
N ASP A 173 -19.66 11.02 14.66
CA ASP A 173 -20.51 11.19 13.48
C ASP A 173 -22.00 10.93 13.77
N GLU A 174 -22.84 11.15 12.76
CA GLU A 174 -24.29 10.97 12.84
C GLU A 174 -24.72 9.53 13.17
N TYR A 175 -23.84 8.54 12.96
CA TYR A 175 -24.09 7.13 13.28
C TYR A 175 -23.60 6.77 14.70
N GLY A 176 -23.06 7.74 15.44
CA GLY A 176 -22.52 7.54 16.78
C GLY A 176 -21.16 6.82 16.78
N ILE A 177 -20.44 6.82 15.66
CA ILE A 177 -19.06 6.33 15.61
C ILE A 177 -18.14 7.39 16.19
N ILE A 178 -17.32 6.97 17.14
CA ILE A 178 -16.39 7.84 17.84
C ILE A 178 -15.05 7.78 17.12
N TRP A 179 -14.60 8.93 16.64
CA TRP A 179 -13.37 9.09 15.90
C TRP A 179 -12.26 9.63 16.79
N GLY A 180 -11.10 9.00 16.71
CA GLY A 180 -9.85 9.47 17.31
C GLY A 180 -8.77 9.69 16.25
N PHE A 181 -7.55 9.91 16.73
CA PHE A 181 -6.39 10.10 15.87
C PHE A 181 -5.18 9.38 16.43
N ASN A 182 -4.58 8.50 15.62
CA ASN A 182 -3.36 7.79 15.95
C ASN A 182 -2.17 8.67 15.53
N LYS A 183 -1.42 9.17 16.53
CA LYS A 183 -0.24 10.01 16.28
C LYS A 183 0.91 9.24 15.64
N GLU A 184 1.02 7.94 15.90
CA GLU A 184 2.12 7.07 15.46
C GLU A 184 2.17 6.94 13.93
N ASN A 185 1.03 6.76 13.29
CA ASN A 185 0.90 6.60 11.84
C ASN A 185 0.20 7.80 11.17
N ASN A 186 -0.07 8.87 11.92
CA ASN A 186 -0.74 10.08 11.47
C ASN A 186 -2.08 9.78 10.74
N SER A 187 -2.88 8.85 11.27
CA SER A 187 -4.14 8.41 10.68
C SER A 187 -5.33 8.66 11.58
N ASN A 188 -6.50 8.89 10.96
CA ASN A 188 -7.77 8.80 11.70
C ASN A 188 -8.00 7.35 12.11
N CYS A 189 -8.66 7.17 13.26
CA CYS A 189 -8.97 5.85 13.79
C CYS A 189 -10.35 5.83 14.45
N VAL A 190 -10.93 4.64 14.56
CA VAL A 190 -12.20 4.43 15.26
C VAL A 190 -11.92 3.96 16.68
N ILE A 191 -12.61 4.59 17.63
CA ILE A 191 -12.55 4.23 19.04
C ILE A 191 -13.60 3.13 19.30
N ASP A 192 -13.15 1.90 19.57
CA ASP A 192 -14.05 0.78 19.87
C ASP A 192 -14.47 0.79 21.35
N LYS A 193 -15.64 1.35 21.64
CA LYS A 193 -16.22 1.38 22.99
C LYS A 193 -16.54 -0.01 23.57
N LYS A 194 -16.46 -1.10 22.80
CA LYS A 194 -16.62 -2.47 23.31
C LYS A 194 -15.32 -3.03 23.89
N ASP A 195 -14.17 -2.49 23.49
CA ASP A 195 -12.90 -2.86 24.09
C ASP A 195 -12.81 -2.32 25.52
N GLU A 196 -12.49 -3.17 26.49
CA GLU A 196 -12.56 -2.83 27.91
C GLU A 196 -11.55 -1.74 28.28
N LYS A 197 -10.33 -1.81 27.74
CA LYS A 197 -9.28 -0.81 27.95
C LYS A 197 -9.71 0.54 27.37
N CYS A 198 -10.20 0.53 26.14
CA CYS A 198 -10.69 1.70 25.44
C CYS A 198 -11.90 2.33 26.16
N ASN A 199 -12.81 1.49 26.65
CA ASN A 199 -13.98 1.90 27.40
C ASN A 199 -13.59 2.60 28.72
N ALA A 200 -12.58 2.09 29.44
CA ALA A 200 -12.06 2.72 30.65
C ALA A 200 -11.39 4.08 30.35
N GLN A 201 -10.58 4.16 29.28
CA GLN A 201 -9.97 5.42 28.83
C GLN A 201 -11.03 6.47 28.47
N LEU A 202 -12.07 6.05 27.75
CA LEU A 202 -13.20 6.92 27.43
C LEU A 202 -13.96 7.40 28.66
N GLU A 203 -14.19 6.55 29.68
CA GLU A 203 -14.82 7.02 30.93
C GLU A 203 -14.00 8.15 31.59
N ALA A 204 -12.68 7.97 31.67
CA ALA A 204 -11.80 8.92 32.34
C ALA A 204 -11.58 10.23 31.57
N SER A 205 -11.66 10.20 30.24
CA SER A 205 -11.33 11.34 29.38
C SER A 205 -12.54 12.03 28.75
N CYS A 206 -13.54 11.26 28.33
CA CYS A 206 -14.71 11.78 27.65
C CYS A 206 -15.92 10.83 27.69
N LYS A 207 -16.52 10.64 28.87
CA LYS A 207 -17.61 9.66 29.05
C LYS A 207 -18.83 9.94 28.18
N PHE A 208 -19.08 11.21 27.89
CA PHE A 208 -20.22 11.67 27.08
C PHE A 208 -20.13 11.23 25.62
N ALA A 209 -18.93 10.90 25.11
CA ALA A 209 -18.79 10.40 23.74
C ALA A 209 -19.55 9.08 23.52
N LYS A 210 -19.73 8.29 24.58
CA LYS A 210 -20.44 7.00 24.54
C LYS A 210 -21.93 7.15 24.21
N ILE A 211 -22.49 8.30 24.55
CA ILE A 211 -23.89 8.67 24.31
C ILE A 211 -24.05 9.68 23.17
N GLY A 212 -23.00 9.88 22.36
CA GLY A 212 -23.06 10.69 21.14
C GLY A 212 -22.70 12.16 21.30
N TYR A 213 -22.19 12.58 22.46
CA TYR A 213 -21.85 13.98 22.71
C TYR A 213 -20.36 14.19 22.88
N MET A 214 -19.82 15.20 22.20
CA MET A 214 -18.44 15.63 22.37
C MET A 214 -18.20 16.14 23.78
N CYS A 215 -16.98 16.00 24.29
CA CYS A 215 -16.59 16.66 25.54
C CYS A 215 -16.09 18.07 25.27
N CYS A 216 -16.35 18.96 26.22
CA CYS A 216 -15.94 20.35 26.16
C CYS A 216 -14.42 20.42 26.19
N LYS A 217 -13.82 21.16 25.25
CA LYS A 217 -12.35 21.31 25.13
C LYS A 217 -11.86 22.68 25.62
N ASN A 218 -12.74 23.66 25.64
CA ASN A 218 -12.45 25.07 25.85
C ASN A 218 -13.30 25.70 26.97
N THR A 219 -14.22 24.95 27.58
CA THR A 219 -15.02 25.43 28.70
C THR A 219 -15.19 24.39 29.80
N ASP A 220 -15.15 24.88 31.04
CA ASP A 220 -15.49 24.19 32.29
C ASP A 220 -16.81 24.73 32.89
N LYS A 221 -17.46 25.69 32.19
CA LYS A 221 -18.69 26.33 32.67
C LYS A 221 -19.86 25.38 32.53
N VAL A 222 -20.29 24.84 33.67
CA VAL A 222 -21.51 24.03 33.76
C VAL A 222 -22.74 24.92 33.57
N ILE A 223 -23.55 24.63 32.55
CA ILE A 223 -24.83 25.30 32.30
C ILE A 223 -26.03 24.40 32.62
N LEU A 224 -25.82 23.09 32.69
CA LEU A 224 -26.82 22.09 33.04
C LEU A 224 -26.12 20.94 33.77
N LEU A 225 -26.75 20.45 34.83
CA LEU A 225 -26.36 19.25 35.55
C LEU A 225 -27.54 18.28 35.52
N ASP A 226 -27.31 17.07 35.03
CA ASP A 226 -28.31 16.00 35.03
C ASP A 226 -27.73 14.68 35.56
N LYS A 227 -28.51 13.60 35.45
CA LYS A 227 -28.08 12.25 35.86
C LYS A 227 -26.90 11.70 35.06
N THR A 228 -26.62 12.25 33.88
CA THR A 228 -25.47 11.89 33.03
C THR A 228 -24.21 12.60 33.51
N GLY A 229 -24.35 13.89 33.85
CA GLY A 229 -23.29 14.70 34.44
C GLY A 229 -23.44 16.19 34.15
N SER A 230 -22.30 16.88 34.17
CA SER A 230 -22.21 18.31 33.90
C SER A 230 -22.10 18.57 32.40
N TRP A 231 -22.84 19.57 31.92
CA TRP A 231 -22.89 19.94 30.51
C TRP A 231 -22.51 21.40 30.30
N GLY A 232 -21.79 21.65 29.21
CA GLY A 232 -21.45 22.97 28.69
C GLY A 232 -21.96 23.15 27.25
N VAL A 233 -21.68 24.32 26.67
CA VAL A 233 -21.96 24.61 25.26
C VAL A 233 -20.73 25.24 24.62
N GLU A 234 -20.28 24.66 23.50
CA GLU A 234 -19.19 25.16 22.68
C GLU A 234 -19.65 25.30 21.23
N ASN A 235 -19.37 26.46 20.61
CA ASN A 235 -19.75 26.73 19.21
C ASN A 235 -21.25 26.48 18.94
N GLY A 236 -22.11 26.78 19.91
CA GLY A 236 -23.56 26.56 19.82
C GLY A 236 -24.01 25.09 19.92
N LYS A 237 -23.12 24.16 20.26
CA LYS A 237 -23.41 22.72 20.43
C LYS A 237 -23.21 22.29 21.88
N TRP A 238 -24.04 21.36 22.33
CA TRP A 238 -23.90 20.72 23.64
C TRP A 238 -22.61 19.90 23.71
N CYS A 239 -21.90 20.03 24.82
CA CYS A 239 -20.74 19.21 25.15
C CYS A 239 -20.77 18.78 26.62
N GLY A 240 -20.16 17.64 26.92
CA GLY A 240 -20.04 17.13 28.28
C GLY A 240 -18.78 17.64 28.98
N ILE A 241 -18.88 18.02 30.25
CA ILE A 241 -17.75 18.43 31.09
C ILE A 241 -17.30 17.21 31.88
N ASN A 242 -16.07 16.77 31.63
CA ASN A 242 -15.50 15.58 32.24
C ASN A 242 -14.75 15.90 33.54
#